data_AF-A0AAU0BGG9-F1
#
_entry.id   AF-A0AAU0BGG9-F1
#
_cell.length_a   1.000
_cell.length_b   1.000
_cell.length_c   1.000
_cell.angle_alpha   90.00
_cell.angle_beta   90.00
_cell.angle_gamma   90.00
#
_symmetry.space_group_name_H-M   'P 1'
#
loop_
_entity.id
_entity.type
_entity.pdbx_description
1 polymer ?
#
loop_
_entity_poly.entity_id
_entity_poly.type
_entity_poly.pdbx_seq_one_letter_code
_entity_poly.pdbx_strand_id
1 'polypeptide(L)'
;MPEKVSSSAFPEYDHADEGDYNLAVSSQTRLAYTLLDKKLIRFGGGPSSIEVCDLLRHATSANRGELIHVKRGRESASLSHLFNQGLVSCTLLASAPEFVKEVNEQLRSRKRRQVPIKFPCSDYDLVYAIIDGPSTSPPSDIPFFSKISLLSSIRTLTAYGFNAYLMRIHESASFLAKKAAKKKAKKAAKTAKNKTAVN
;
A
#
# COMPACT_ATOMS: atom_id res chain seq x y z
N MET A 1 7.71 1.13 14.60
CA MET A 1 7.59 -0.11 13.80
C MET A 1 8.97 -0.51 13.34
N PRO A 2 9.26 -1.81 13.22
CA PRO A 2 10.41 -2.23 12.46
C PRO A 2 10.25 -1.73 11.01
N GLU A 3 11.27 -1.05 10.50
CA GLU A 3 11.36 -0.76 9.08
C GLU A 3 11.75 -2.05 8.36
N LYS A 4 10.97 -2.43 7.36
CA LYS A 4 11.38 -3.44 6.40
C LYS A 4 12.09 -2.70 5.30
N VAL A 5 13.40 -2.89 5.19
CA VAL A 5 14.17 -2.39 4.05
C VAL A 5 13.44 -2.88 2.81
N SER A 6 13.11 -1.95 1.91
CA SER A 6 12.61 -2.30 0.58
C SER A 6 13.56 -3.34 0.03
N SER A 7 13.12 -4.59 -0.04
CA SER A 7 13.94 -5.63 -0.67
C SER A 7 14.40 -5.09 -2.03
N SER A 8 15.57 -5.51 -2.52
CA SER A 8 16.12 -5.17 -3.86
C SER A 8 15.24 -5.62 -5.05
N ALA A 9 13.97 -5.87 -4.75
CA ALA A 9 12.90 -6.37 -5.54
C ALA A 9 11.92 -5.26 -5.94
N PHE A 10 11.68 -4.24 -5.10
CA PHE A 10 10.79 -3.13 -5.46
C PHE A 10 11.56 -2.06 -6.26
N PRO A 11 11.06 -1.67 -7.45
CA PRO A 11 11.68 -0.61 -8.23
C PRO A 11 11.43 0.76 -7.58
N GLU A 12 12.28 1.72 -7.90
CA GLU A 12 11.99 3.12 -7.63
C GLU A 12 10.71 3.56 -8.34
N TYR A 13 10.03 4.55 -7.77
CA TYR A 13 8.81 5.09 -8.33
C TYR A 13 9.12 6.09 -9.46
N ASP A 14 8.74 5.75 -10.70
CA ASP A 14 8.70 6.65 -11.86
C ASP A 14 7.36 6.58 -12.62
N HIS A 15 6.26 6.36 -11.90
CA HIS A 15 4.94 6.10 -12.49
C HIS A 15 4.00 7.30 -12.29
N ALA A 16 2.88 7.35 -13.02
CA ALA A 16 1.95 8.46 -12.92
C ALA A 16 1.18 8.45 -11.58
N ASP A 17 0.72 7.27 -11.16
CA ASP A 17 -0.02 7.05 -9.92
C ASP A 17 0.40 5.74 -9.20
N GLU A 18 -0.31 5.39 -8.12
CA GLU A 18 -0.09 4.19 -7.31
C GLU A 18 -0.45 2.91 -8.08
N GLY A 19 -1.50 2.94 -8.91
CA GLY A 19 -1.99 1.79 -9.65
C GLY A 19 -1.03 1.35 -10.76
N ASP A 20 -0.47 2.31 -11.50
CA ASP A 20 0.57 2.04 -12.50
C ASP A 20 1.80 1.39 -11.87
N TYR A 21 2.20 1.85 -10.69
CA TYR A 21 3.31 1.28 -9.94
C TYR A 21 3.00 -0.15 -9.49
N ASN A 22 1.81 -0.38 -8.90
CA ASN A 22 1.37 -1.70 -8.44
C ASN A 22 1.33 -2.71 -9.60
N LEU A 23 0.84 -2.28 -10.77
CA LEU A 23 0.85 -3.10 -11.98
C LEU A 23 2.29 -3.47 -12.40
N ALA A 24 3.19 -2.49 -12.44
CA ALA A 24 4.59 -2.72 -12.80
C ALA A 24 5.29 -3.70 -11.84
N VAL A 25 5.05 -3.57 -10.53
CA VAL A 25 5.58 -4.49 -9.51
C VAL A 25 5.03 -5.90 -9.71
N SER A 26 3.71 -6.04 -9.88
CA SER A 26 3.07 -7.35 -10.06
C SER A 26 3.47 -8.08 -11.35
N SER A 27 3.89 -7.32 -12.36
CA SER A 27 4.34 -7.86 -13.65
C SER A 27 5.75 -8.44 -13.60
N GLN A 28 6.52 -8.13 -12.55
CA GLN A 28 7.86 -8.69 -12.37
C GLN A 28 7.76 -10.14 -11.86
N THR A 29 7.99 -11.11 -12.75
CA THR A 29 7.88 -12.55 -12.44
C THR A 29 8.72 -12.97 -11.24
N ARG A 30 9.89 -12.35 -11.04
CA ARG A 30 10.79 -12.61 -9.89
C ARG A 30 10.13 -12.35 -8.54
N LEU A 31 9.13 -11.46 -8.48
CA LEU A 31 8.52 -11.03 -7.23
C LEU A 31 7.30 -11.85 -6.83
N ALA A 32 6.67 -12.53 -7.79
CA ALA A 32 5.50 -13.39 -7.59
C ALA A 32 4.33 -12.70 -6.83
N TYR A 33 4.15 -11.39 -7.01
CA TYR A 33 2.99 -10.67 -6.45
C TYR A 33 1.75 -10.84 -7.33
N THR A 34 0.60 -10.96 -6.68
CA THR A 34 -0.72 -10.86 -7.29
C THR A 34 -1.25 -9.43 -7.12
N LEU A 35 -1.63 -8.79 -8.23
CA LEU A 35 -2.26 -7.48 -8.22
C LEU A 35 -3.71 -7.56 -7.75
N LEU A 36 -3.99 -6.94 -6.60
CA LEU A 36 -5.31 -6.80 -5.99
C LEU A 36 -5.73 -5.33 -5.82
N ASP A 37 -4.93 -4.38 -6.30
CA ASP A 37 -5.27 -2.95 -6.38
C ASP A 37 -6.66 -2.70 -6.98
N LYS A 38 -7.46 -1.94 -6.23
CA LYS A 38 -8.86 -1.57 -6.47
C LYS A 38 -9.79 -2.76 -6.62
N LYS A 39 -9.41 -3.94 -6.13
CA LYS A 39 -10.25 -5.15 -6.17
C LYS A 39 -11.03 -5.28 -4.87
N LEU A 40 -12.11 -4.52 -4.82
CA LEU A 40 -12.95 -4.40 -3.63
C LEU A 40 -13.88 -5.62 -3.46
N ILE A 41 -14.09 -6.01 -2.21
CA ILE A 41 -15.02 -7.05 -1.78
C ILE A 41 -16.14 -6.38 -0.98
N ARG A 42 -17.39 -6.63 -1.37
CA ARG A 42 -18.56 -6.22 -0.56
C ARG A 42 -18.77 -7.27 0.53
N PHE A 43 -18.71 -6.85 1.79
CA PHE A 43 -18.82 -7.76 2.92
C PHE A 43 -19.62 -7.13 4.07
N GLY A 44 -20.43 -7.92 4.77
CA GLY A 44 -21.24 -7.44 5.90
C GLY A 44 -22.54 -6.72 5.54
N GLY A 45 -23.03 -6.84 4.29
CA GLY A 45 -24.36 -6.37 3.86
C GLY A 45 -24.52 -4.85 3.72
N GLY A 46 -23.55 -4.04 4.17
CA GLY A 46 -23.54 -2.59 4.00
C GLY A 46 -23.01 -2.12 2.63
N PRO A 47 -23.03 -0.80 2.37
CA PRO A 47 -22.48 -0.22 1.14
C PRO A 47 -20.94 -0.26 1.09
N SER A 48 -20.30 -0.45 2.24
CA SER A 48 -18.85 -0.45 2.39
C SER A 48 -18.23 -1.62 1.63
N SER A 49 -17.15 -1.34 0.92
CA SER A 49 -16.35 -2.35 0.24
C SER A 49 -14.94 -2.33 0.81
N ILE A 50 -14.36 -3.52 0.95
CA ILE A 50 -13.06 -3.72 1.58
C ILE A 50 -12.07 -4.15 0.52
N GLU A 51 -10.93 -3.48 0.50
CA GLU A 51 -9.76 -3.89 -0.27
C GLU A 51 -8.87 -4.79 0.61
N VAL A 52 -8.48 -5.95 0.09
CA VAL A 52 -7.65 -6.90 0.85
C VAL A 52 -6.25 -6.34 1.04
N CYS A 53 -5.62 -5.95 -0.06
CA CYS A 53 -4.32 -5.31 -0.19
C CYS A 53 -4.14 -4.92 -1.66
N ASP A 54 -3.10 -4.16 -1.99
CA ASP A 54 -2.77 -3.83 -3.37
C ASP A 54 -1.97 -4.95 -4.04
N LEU A 55 -1.05 -5.56 -3.29
CA LEU A 55 -0.18 -6.63 -3.74
C LEU A 55 -0.13 -7.77 -2.71
N LEU A 56 -0.46 -8.98 -3.16
CA LEU A 56 -0.38 -10.20 -2.35
C LEU A 56 0.78 -11.08 -2.82
N ARG A 57 1.70 -11.41 -1.91
CA ARG A 57 2.62 -12.54 -2.09
C ARG A 57 2.21 -13.68 -1.18
N HIS A 58 2.14 -14.86 -1.78
CA HIS A 58 1.82 -16.07 -1.06
C HIS A 58 2.98 -16.57 -0.20
N ALA A 59 2.66 -17.07 0.99
CA ALA A 59 3.63 -17.78 1.82
C ALA A 59 4.14 -19.05 1.10
N THR A 60 5.41 -19.37 1.27
CA THR A 60 6.07 -20.56 0.74
C THR A 60 6.87 -21.20 1.85
N SER A 61 7.35 -22.42 1.64
CA SER A 61 8.23 -23.10 2.62
C SER A 61 9.52 -22.31 2.92
N ALA A 62 9.95 -21.42 2.02
CA ALA A 62 11.16 -20.63 2.17
C ALA A 62 10.91 -19.18 2.63
N ASN A 63 9.69 -18.65 2.45
CA ASN A 63 9.40 -17.22 2.67
C ASN A 63 7.99 -17.00 3.20
N ARG A 64 7.86 -16.05 4.12
CA ARG A 64 6.56 -15.53 4.59
C ARG A 64 5.78 -14.86 3.44
N GLY A 65 4.47 -14.96 3.53
CA GLY A 65 3.56 -14.22 2.65
C GLY A 65 3.55 -12.73 3.00
N GLU A 66 3.07 -11.90 2.09
CA GLU A 66 3.01 -10.45 2.28
C GLU A 66 1.68 -9.90 1.75
N LEU A 67 1.07 -9.05 2.56
CA LEU A 67 -0.08 -8.22 2.21
C LEU A 67 0.42 -6.78 2.17
N ILE A 68 0.51 -6.19 0.98
CA ILE A 68 1.13 -4.87 0.81
C ILE A 68 0.08 -3.85 0.43
N HIS A 69 0.07 -2.74 1.17
CA HIS A 69 -0.69 -1.54 0.83
C HIS A 69 0.28 -0.42 0.47
N VAL A 70 0.13 0.19 -0.70
CA VAL A 70 1.01 1.17 -1.31
C VAL A 70 0.36 2.55 -1.25
N LYS A 71 1.10 3.55 -0.75
CA LYS A 71 0.64 4.93 -0.69
C LYS A 71 1.73 5.90 -1.06
N ARG A 72 1.41 6.88 -1.92
CA ARG A 72 2.30 8.00 -2.24
C ARG A 72 2.03 9.18 -1.33
N GLY A 73 3.12 9.69 -0.75
CA GLY A 73 3.10 10.85 0.13
C GLY A 73 2.71 10.53 1.57
N ARG A 74 2.76 11.56 2.41
CA ARG A 74 2.61 11.46 3.87
C ARG A 74 1.53 12.36 4.45
N GLU A 75 0.51 12.68 3.67
CA GLU A 75 -0.63 13.44 4.19
C GLU A 75 -1.33 12.65 5.29
N SER A 76 -1.57 13.27 6.45
CA SER A 76 -2.02 12.56 7.65
C SER A 76 -3.29 11.75 7.42
N ALA A 77 -4.28 12.34 6.74
CA ALA A 77 -5.55 11.69 6.42
C ALA A 77 -5.34 10.45 5.51
N SER A 78 -4.49 10.60 4.49
CA SER A 78 -4.15 9.53 3.55
C SER A 78 -3.44 8.36 4.22
N LEU A 79 -2.49 8.63 5.12
CA LEU A 79 -1.79 7.59 5.87
C LEU A 79 -2.70 6.90 6.90
N SER A 80 -3.51 7.65 7.64
CA SER A 80 -4.46 7.05 8.58
C SER A 80 -5.48 6.16 7.85
N HIS A 81 -5.91 6.55 6.65
CA HIS A 81 -6.75 5.71 5.81
C HIS A 81 -6.03 4.41 5.41
N LEU A 82 -4.78 4.50 4.94
CA LEU A 82 -3.95 3.34 4.60
C LEU A 82 -3.82 2.36 5.78
N PHE A 83 -3.53 2.86 6.98
CA PHE A 83 -3.39 2.02 8.17
C PHE A 83 -4.70 1.35 8.57
N ASN A 84 -5.82 2.08 8.47
CA ASN A 84 -7.13 1.50 8.72
C ASN A 84 -7.52 0.44 7.67
N GLN A 85 -7.14 0.62 6.40
CA GLN A 85 -7.39 -0.40 5.37
C GLN A 85 -6.70 -1.72 5.75
N GLY A 86 -5.40 -1.68 6.06
CA GLY A 86 -4.66 -2.87 6.47
C GLY A 86 -5.17 -3.47 7.78
N LEU A 87 -5.55 -2.63 8.75
CA LEU A 87 -6.19 -3.10 10.00
C LEU A 87 -7.48 -3.89 9.73
N VAL A 88 -8.39 -3.31 8.94
CA VAL A 88 -9.70 -3.92 8.65
C VAL A 88 -9.52 -5.20 7.84
N SER A 89 -8.70 -5.18 6.78
CA SER A 89 -8.53 -6.35 5.91
C SER A 89 -7.92 -7.53 6.65
N CYS A 90 -6.82 -7.32 7.40
CA CYS A 90 -6.18 -8.36 8.20
C CYS A 90 -7.07 -8.88 9.33
N THR A 91 -7.83 -8.00 9.99
CA THR A 91 -8.78 -8.43 11.04
C THR A 91 -9.84 -9.36 10.47
N LEU A 92 -10.39 -9.03 9.28
CA LEU A 92 -11.39 -9.88 8.62
C LEU A 92 -10.78 -11.18 8.11
N LEU A 93 -9.56 -11.16 7.57
CA LEU A 93 -8.85 -12.39 7.20
C LEU A 93 -8.68 -13.33 8.42
N ALA A 94 -8.36 -12.77 9.59
CA ALA A 94 -8.14 -13.56 10.81
C ALA A 94 -9.41 -14.10 11.44
N SER A 95 -10.53 -13.37 11.35
CA SER A 95 -11.72 -13.63 12.17
C SER A 95 -12.99 -14.00 11.39
N ALA A 96 -13.04 -13.77 10.08
CA ALA A 96 -14.23 -13.96 9.27
C ALA A 96 -13.98 -14.97 8.12
N PRO A 97 -14.29 -16.27 8.33
CA PRO A 97 -14.16 -17.31 7.30
C PRO A 97 -14.90 -16.97 5.99
N GLU A 98 -16.06 -16.33 6.06
CA GLU A 98 -16.82 -15.90 4.87
C GLU A 98 -16.08 -14.83 4.07
N PHE A 99 -15.35 -13.92 4.73
CA PHE A 99 -14.52 -12.95 4.03
C PHE A 99 -13.39 -13.66 3.28
N VAL A 100 -12.76 -14.66 3.91
CA VAL A 100 -11.71 -15.46 3.27
C VAL A 100 -12.24 -16.23 2.04
N LYS A 101 -13.51 -16.67 2.04
CA LYS A 101 -14.13 -17.27 0.84
C LYS A 101 -14.24 -16.28 -0.31
N GLU A 102 -14.67 -15.04 -0.04
CA GLU A 102 -14.73 -13.98 -1.05
C GLU A 102 -13.33 -13.64 -1.60
N VAL A 103 -12.32 -13.56 -0.73
CA VAL A 103 -10.92 -13.40 -1.15
C VAL A 103 -10.49 -14.56 -2.06
N ASN A 104 -10.83 -15.79 -1.70
CA ASN A 104 -10.48 -16.97 -2.49
C ASN A 104 -11.20 -17.03 -3.83
N GLU A 105 -12.42 -16.50 -3.96
CA GLU A 105 -13.10 -16.35 -5.25
C GLU A 105 -12.41 -15.30 -6.13
N GLN A 106 -12.01 -14.19 -5.53
CA GLN A 106 -11.20 -13.18 -6.19
C GLN A 106 -9.85 -13.74 -6.69
N LEU A 107 -9.18 -14.58 -5.90
CA LEU A 107 -7.93 -15.25 -6.30
C LEU A 107 -8.16 -16.30 -7.39
N ARG A 108 -9.23 -17.08 -7.28
CA ARG A 108 -9.61 -18.14 -8.24
C ARG A 108 -9.88 -17.56 -9.63
N SER A 109 -10.68 -16.49 -9.72
CA SER A 109 -10.98 -15.81 -10.99
C SER A 109 -9.73 -15.25 -11.69
N ARG A 110 -8.64 -15.05 -10.94
CA ARG A 110 -7.32 -14.60 -11.46
C ARG A 110 -6.34 -15.75 -11.69
N LYS A 111 -6.78 -17.01 -11.57
CA LYS A 111 -5.93 -18.21 -11.65
C LYS A 111 -4.76 -18.18 -10.66
N ARG A 112 -4.99 -17.64 -9.47
CA ARG A 112 -4.00 -17.56 -8.39
C ARG A 112 -4.28 -18.59 -7.31
N ARG A 113 -3.25 -18.93 -6.55
CA ARG A 113 -3.33 -19.86 -5.43
C ARG A 113 -4.27 -19.28 -4.38
N GLN A 114 -5.06 -20.14 -3.75
CA GLN A 114 -5.95 -19.75 -2.67
C GLN A 114 -5.23 -19.76 -1.32
N VAL A 115 -5.84 -19.15 -0.33
CA VAL A 115 -5.41 -19.19 1.07
C VAL A 115 -6.35 -20.09 1.89
N PRO A 116 -5.88 -20.74 2.96
CA PRO A 116 -6.74 -21.54 3.82
C PRO A 116 -7.88 -20.70 4.44
N ILE A 117 -9.07 -21.28 4.58
CA ILE A 117 -10.24 -20.61 5.20
C ILE A 117 -9.93 -20.11 6.61
N LYS A 118 -9.20 -20.92 7.39
CA LYS A 118 -8.54 -20.45 8.61
C LYS A 118 -7.22 -19.80 8.20
N PHE A 119 -7.24 -18.48 8.00
CA PHE A 119 -6.08 -17.76 7.50
C PHE A 119 -4.88 -17.90 8.47
N PRO A 120 -3.70 -18.33 7.98
CA PRO A 120 -2.52 -18.51 8.83
C PRO A 120 -1.84 -17.15 9.06
N CYS A 121 -2.40 -16.30 9.92
CA CYS A 121 -1.91 -14.94 10.17
C CYS A 121 -0.41 -14.89 10.48
N SER A 122 0.06 -15.87 11.25
CA SER A 122 1.46 -16.01 11.64
C SER A 122 2.41 -16.22 10.48
N ASP A 123 1.95 -16.53 9.26
CA ASP A 123 2.78 -16.78 8.08
C ASP A 123 2.84 -15.58 7.14
N TYR A 124 2.09 -14.51 7.45
CA TYR A 124 1.98 -13.32 6.61
C TYR A 124 2.48 -12.07 7.33
N ASP A 125 3.09 -11.18 6.55
CA ASP A 125 3.47 -9.84 6.96
C ASP A 125 2.51 -8.83 6.32
N LEU A 126 1.98 -7.91 7.12
CA LEU A 126 1.35 -6.70 6.61
C LEU A 126 2.44 -5.64 6.36
N VAL A 127 2.48 -5.09 5.15
CA VAL A 127 3.48 -4.08 4.76
C VAL A 127 2.77 -2.83 4.28
N TYR A 128 3.03 -1.71 4.95
CA TYR A 128 2.65 -0.39 4.46
C TYR A 128 3.82 0.21 3.68
N ALA A 129 3.69 0.22 2.37
CA ALA A 129 4.70 0.71 1.44
C ALA A 129 4.45 2.18 1.09
N ILE A 130 5.24 3.07 1.69
CA ILE A 130 5.09 4.52 1.53
C ILE A 130 6.11 5.03 0.51
N ILE A 131 5.60 5.52 -0.62
CA ILE A 131 6.39 6.17 -1.67
C ILE A 131 6.67 7.61 -1.25
N ASP A 132 7.93 7.94 -1.03
CA ASP A 132 8.31 9.28 -0.58
C ASP A 132 9.79 9.63 -0.80
N GLY A 133 10.02 10.74 -1.49
CA GLY A 133 11.30 11.42 -1.62
C GLY A 133 12.41 10.60 -2.30
N PRO A 134 13.58 11.21 -2.55
CA PRO A 134 14.75 10.50 -3.06
C PRO A 134 15.32 9.54 -2.02
N SER A 135 16.14 8.59 -2.47
CA SER A 135 16.90 7.67 -1.61
C SER A 135 17.87 8.38 -0.66
N THR A 136 18.33 9.58 -1.04
CA THR A 136 19.26 10.39 -0.24
C THR A 136 18.60 11.16 0.90
N SER A 137 17.26 11.31 0.91
CA SER A 137 16.62 12.02 2.01
C SER A 137 16.46 11.10 3.22
N PRO A 138 16.58 11.63 4.45
CA PRO A 138 16.32 10.82 5.63
C PRO A 138 14.88 10.27 5.60
N PRO A 139 14.60 9.17 6.32
CA PRO A 139 13.23 8.74 6.58
C PRO A 139 12.44 9.92 7.14
N SER A 140 11.47 10.40 6.38
CA SER A 140 10.59 11.46 6.81
C SER A 140 9.63 10.95 7.87
N ASP A 141 9.47 11.72 8.94
CA ASP A 141 8.64 11.33 10.06
C ASP A 141 7.17 11.20 9.65
N ILE A 142 6.47 10.22 10.23
CA ILE A 142 5.02 10.07 10.03
C ILE A 142 4.33 11.17 10.85
N PRO A 143 3.30 11.86 10.35
CA PRO A 143 2.57 12.87 11.14
C PRO A 143 1.99 12.28 12.43
N PHE A 144 1.93 13.08 13.50
CA PHE A 144 1.53 12.62 14.84
C PHE A 144 0.22 11.81 14.87
N PHE A 145 -0.85 12.30 14.24
CA PHE A 145 -2.13 11.59 14.19
C PHE A 145 -2.04 10.25 13.47
N SER A 146 -1.26 10.18 12.40
CA SER A 146 -1.00 8.94 11.67
C SER A 146 -0.16 7.97 12.51
N LYS A 147 0.75 8.45 13.38
CA LYS A 147 1.45 7.58 14.35
C LYS A 147 0.48 6.94 15.35
N ILE A 148 -0.50 7.70 15.85
CA ILE A 148 -1.50 7.16 16.78
C ILE A 148 -2.33 6.08 16.09
N SER A 149 -2.87 6.36 14.90
CA SER A 149 -3.63 5.38 14.11
C SER A 149 -2.79 4.13 13.82
N LEU A 150 -1.52 4.31 13.45
CA LEU A 150 -0.59 3.21 13.22
C LEU A 150 -0.37 2.36 14.47
N LEU A 151 -0.08 2.98 15.63
CA LEU A 151 0.13 2.28 16.90
C LEU A 151 -1.09 1.47 17.31
N SER A 152 -2.29 2.04 17.17
CA SER A 152 -3.54 1.33 17.47
C SER A 152 -3.71 0.13 16.53
N SER A 153 -3.44 0.31 15.24
CA SER A 153 -3.56 -0.76 14.25
C SER A 153 -2.62 -1.91 14.56
N ILE A 154 -1.36 -1.61 14.89
CA ILE A 154 -0.34 -2.62 15.20
C ILE A 154 -0.74 -3.49 16.38
N ARG A 155 -1.21 -2.89 17.48
CA ARG A 155 -1.58 -3.64 18.69
C ARG A 155 -2.62 -4.71 18.37
N THR A 156 -3.65 -4.35 17.60
CA THR A 156 -4.68 -5.30 17.17
C THR A 156 -4.12 -6.37 16.22
N LEU A 157 -3.32 -5.97 15.24
CA LEU A 157 -2.75 -6.89 14.26
C LEU A 157 -1.81 -7.92 14.89
N THR A 158 -0.97 -7.49 15.84
CA THR A 158 -0.09 -8.38 16.58
C THR A 158 -0.88 -9.36 17.45
N ALA A 159 -2.01 -8.94 18.03
CA ALA A 159 -2.90 -9.84 18.77
C ALA A 159 -3.50 -10.95 17.87
N TYR A 160 -3.73 -10.66 16.58
CA TYR A 160 -4.12 -11.67 15.58
C TYR A 160 -2.95 -12.50 15.02
N GLY A 161 -1.71 -12.21 15.41
CA GLY A 161 -0.52 -12.93 14.97
C GLY A 161 0.16 -12.39 13.70
N PHE A 162 -0.27 -11.24 13.19
CA PHE A 162 0.43 -10.59 12.07
C PHE A 162 1.67 -9.84 12.55
N ASN A 163 2.73 -9.89 11.73
CA ASN A 163 3.80 -8.90 11.78
C ASN A 163 3.45 -7.75 10.86
N ALA A 164 3.71 -6.51 11.30
CA ALA A 164 3.39 -5.33 10.52
C ALA A 164 4.63 -4.43 10.36
N TYR A 165 4.88 -3.99 9.14
CA TYR A 165 6.09 -3.28 8.74
C TYR A 165 5.80 -2.02 7.96
N LEU A 166 6.71 -1.05 8.06
CA LEU A 166 6.79 0.07 7.12
C LEU A 166 7.88 -0.24 6.10
N MET A 167 7.56 -0.05 4.82
CA MET A 167 8.52 -0.07 3.73
C MET A 167 8.54 1.30 3.06
N ARG A 168 9.72 1.84 2.80
CA ARG A 168 9.86 3.09 2.05
C ARG A 168 10.22 2.77 0.60
N ILE A 169 9.48 3.36 -0.32
CA ILE A 169 9.78 3.33 -1.75
C ILE A 169 10.27 4.72 -2.15
N HIS A 170 11.41 4.78 -2.84
CA HIS A 170 12.01 6.04 -3.25
C HIS A 170 11.45 6.52 -4.59
N GLU A 171 11.23 7.83 -4.70
CA GLU A 171 10.94 8.50 -5.97
C GLU A 171 12.24 8.58 -6.79
N SER A 172 12.17 8.14 -8.05
CA SER A 172 13.32 8.18 -8.95
C SER A 172 13.77 9.60 -9.30
N ALA A 173 15.03 9.76 -9.71
CA ALA A 173 15.56 11.05 -10.13
C ALA A 173 14.79 11.65 -11.33
N SER A 174 14.39 10.81 -12.29
CA SER A 174 13.58 11.21 -13.45
C SER A 174 12.20 11.71 -13.01
N PHE A 175 11.55 11.02 -12.08
CA PHE A 175 10.25 11.43 -11.54
C PHE A 175 10.34 12.77 -10.82
N LEU A 176 11.35 12.95 -9.96
CA LEU A 176 11.57 14.19 -9.22
C LEU A 176 11.81 15.38 -10.16
N ALA A 177 12.57 15.18 -11.24
CA ALA A 177 12.79 16.20 -12.26
C ALA A 177 11.49 16.60 -12.97
N LYS A 178 10.67 15.62 -13.39
CA LYS A 178 9.34 15.85 -13.99
C LYS A 178 8.42 16.62 -13.04
N LYS A 179 8.38 16.22 -11.76
CA LYS A 179 7.59 16.86 -10.68
C LYS A 179 8.01 18.32 -10.47
N ALA A 180 9.32 18.59 -10.43
CA ALA A 180 9.86 19.94 -10.29
C ALA A 180 9.50 20.83 -11.51
N ALA A 181 9.62 20.32 -12.73
CA ALA A 181 9.24 21.03 -13.95
C ALA A 181 7.75 21.38 -13.96
N LYS A 182 6.87 20.42 -13.62
CA LYS A 182 5.42 20.65 -13.52
C LYS A 182 5.06 21.69 -12.46
N LYS A 183 5.75 21.70 -11.31
CA LYS A 183 5.57 22.71 -10.25
C LYS A 183 5.98 24.11 -10.74
N LYS A 184 7.11 24.23 -11.46
CA LYS A 184 7.56 25.50 -12.07
C LYS A 184 6.54 26.01 -13.10
N ALA A 185 6.06 25.15 -14.00
CA ALA A 185 5.05 25.52 -15.00
C ALA A 185 3.73 25.98 -14.35
N LYS A 186 3.23 25.28 -13.32
CA LYS A 186 2.01 25.67 -12.60
C LYS A 186 2.17 27.02 -11.89
N LYS A 187 3.35 27.30 -11.32
CA LYS A 187 3.65 28.60 -10.69
C LYS A 187 3.64 29.73 -11.73
N ALA A 188 4.30 29.53 -12.87
CA ALA A 188 4.32 30.51 -13.96
C ALA A 188 2.91 30.82 -14.51
N ALA A 189 2.09 29.80 -14.73
CA ALA A 189 0.71 29.96 -15.17
C ALA A 189 -0.18 30.71 -14.16
N LYS A 190 0.02 30.48 -12.86
CA LYS A 190 -0.70 31.21 -11.79
C LYS A 190 -0.30 32.69 -11.74
N THR A 191 0.98 32.99 -11.90
CA THR A 191 1.48 34.38 -11.96
C THR A 191 0.97 35.14 -13.19
N ALA A 192 0.88 34.48 -14.35
CA ALA A 192 0.31 35.07 -15.56
C ALA A 192 -1.20 35.37 -15.41
N LYS A 193 -1.98 34.44 -14.85
CA LYS A 193 -3.41 34.66 -14.57
C LYS A 193 -3.66 35.81 -13.60
N ASN A 194 -2.87 35.93 -12.53
CA ASN A 194 -3.00 37.04 -11.59
C ASN A 194 -2.63 38.41 -12.20
N LYS A 195 -1.73 38.47 -13.17
CA LYS A 195 -1.43 39.73 -13.90
C LYS A 195 -2.51 40.13 -14.89
N THR A 196 -3.28 39.17 -15.40
CA THR A 196 -4.36 39.42 -16.38
C THR A 196 -5.68 39.80 -15.70
N ALA A 197 -5.84 39.50 -14.41
CA ALA A 197 -7.04 39.81 -13.61
C ALA A 197 -6.97 41.17 -12.87
N VAL A 198 -5.87 41.92 -13.03
CA VAL A 198 -5.62 43.23 -12.38
C VAL A 198 -5.58 44.37 -13.40
N ASN A 199 -5.77 44.05 -14.69
CA ASN A 199 -6.05 45.00 -15.78
C ASN A 199 -7.49 44.82 -16.24
#